data_AF-A0A8N4IF75-F1
#
_entry.id   AF-A0A8N4IF75-F1
#
_cell.length_a   1.000
_cell.length_b   1.000
_cell.length_c   1.000
_cell.angle_alpha   90.00
_cell.angle_beta   90.00
_cell.angle_gamma   90.00
#
_symmetry.space_group_name_H-M   'P 1'
#
loop_
_entity.id
_entity.type
_entity.pdbx_description
1 polymer ?
#
loop_
_entity_poly.entity_id
_entity_poly.type
_entity_poly.pdbx_seq_one_letter_code
_entity_poly.pdbx_strand_id
1 'polypeptide(L)'
;MSVQEYLDKHMLSRKIEDAVNAAVRAKTPDPVLFISNHMKKAVPSAITKIKARQILDSRGIPTVEVDLYTNKGMYRASVPSGASTGMYEAVEMRDGEKGKYLGKGVSKAVKIVNEKISEALIGMDPVLQSQIDQAMMGLDKTENKAELGANAMLAVSIAACKAGAAEKEVPLYKHIADLSGKSNPILPVPAITVISGGKHAGNNLAVQEIMILPVGASNFEEAMQMGCETYHHLKAIILEKNGSNGCNVGDDGGFAPNISSIEEGLDLVREAIDRAGYTGRVKLAIDVAATDFCMGKKYDLDFKAPNKSGQNFKTGEDMVEMYTQLCKEYPVVSIEQPFDKDDWEHTKLFTSLGICQVVGDDLLMSNPKRIERAIHESTCNALLLKLLRIEEELGAEATYSGENWRQQ
;
A
#
# COMPACT_ATOMS: atom_id res chain seq x y z
N MET A 1 10.84 29.46 43.69
CA MET A 1 9.93 30.13 42.75
C MET A 1 8.65 30.45 43.48
N SER A 2 8.31 31.72 43.63
CA SER A 2 7.05 32.16 44.22
C SER A 2 5.86 31.79 43.31
N VAL A 3 4.64 31.83 43.85
CA VAL A 3 3.41 31.60 43.06
C VAL A 3 3.36 32.57 41.87
N GLN A 4 3.65 33.85 42.12
CA GLN A 4 3.62 34.88 41.08
C GLN A 4 4.68 34.62 40.01
N GLU A 5 5.91 34.27 40.40
CA GLU A 5 6.97 33.89 39.45
C GLU A 5 6.59 32.68 38.59
N TYR A 6 5.89 31.69 39.14
CA TYR A 6 5.40 30.54 38.36
C TYR A 6 4.34 30.96 37.35
N LEU A 7 3.36 31.75 37.77
CA LEU A 7 2.28 32.25 36.90
C LEU A 7 2.85 33.08 35.76
N ASP A 8 3.79 33.98 36.04
CA ASP A 8 4.42 34.85 35.05
C ASP A 8 5.32 34.06 34.09
N LYS A 9 6.14 33.15 34.63
CA LYS A 9 7.02 32.28 33.81
C LYS A 9 6.25 31.45 32.79
N HIS A 10 5.07 30.95 33.16
CA HIS A 10 4.24 30.11 32.28
C HIS A 10 3.12 30.88 31.57
N MET A 11 3.03 32.20 31.78
CA MET A 11 1.96 33.08 31.30
C MET A 11 0.56 32.54 31.62
N LEU A 12 0.39 31.89 32.78
CA LEU A 12 -0.80 31.09 33.06
C LEU A 12 -2.06 31.96 33.18
N SER A 13 -1.96 33.12 33.82
CA SER A 13 -3.08 34.08 33.95
C SER A 13 -3.60 34.52 32.59
N ARG A 14 -2.69 34.86 31.67
CA ARG A 14 -3.04 35.27 30.29
C ARG A 14 -3.71 34.14 29.52
N LYS A 15 -3.17 32.91 29.57
CA LYS A 15 -3.76 31.75 28.88
C LYS A 15 -5.17 31.43 29.36
N ILE A 16 -5.40 31.50 30.67
CA ILE A 16 -6.73 31.27 31.26
C ILE A 16 -7.70 32.38 30.81
N GLU A 17 -7.28 33.64 30.89
CA GLU A 17 -8.08 34.78 30.45
C GLU A 17 -8.46 34.67 28.96
N ASP A 18 -7.50 34.33 28.10
CA ASP A 18 -7.73 34.11 26.67
C ASP A 18 -8.76 32.99 26.42
N ALA A 19 -8.67 31.87 27.15
CA ALA A 19 -9.60 30.76 27.04
C ALA A 19 -11.02 31.12 27.51
N VAL A 20 -11.15 31.86 28.62
CA VAL A 20 -12.42 32.37 29.13
C VAL A 20 -13.03 33.34 28.12
N ASN A 21 -12.23 34.28 27.59
CA ASN A 21 -12.68 35.23 26.58
C ASN A 21 -13.14 34.53 25.29
N ALA A 22 -12.45 33.46 24.87
CA ALA A 22 -12.87 32.64 23.74
C ALA A 22 -14.22 31.94 24.00
N ALA A 23 -14.44 31.39 25.20
CA ALA A 23 -15.70 30.76 25.57
C ALA A 23 -16.86 31.78 25.56
N VAL A 24 -16.63 32.98 26.12
CA VAL A 24 -17.62 34.08 26.13
C VAL A 24 -17.97 34.51 24.70
N ARG A 25 -16.97 34.70 23.82
CA ARG A 25 -17.20 35.05 22.41
C ARG A 25 -17.98 33.98 21.67
N ALA A 26 -17.68 32.70 21.92
CA ALA A 26 -18.36 31.57 21.29
C ALA A 26 -19.79 31.34 21.82
N LYS A 27 -20.16 31.98 22.95
CA LYS A 27 -21.45 31.76 23.65
C LYS A 27 -21.76 30.27 23.85
N THR A 28 -20.73 29.50 24.19
CA THR A 28 -20.86 28.04 24.35
C THR A 28 -21.83 27.69 25.48
N PRO A 29 -22.71 26.69 25.30
CA PRO A 29 -23.62 26.23 26.34
C PRO A 29 -22.89 25.51 27.48
N ASP A 30 -21.68 25.00 27.23
CA ASP A 30 -20.77 24.43 28.24
C ASP A 30 -19.41 25.16 28.20
N PRO A 31 -19.23 26.20 29.03
CA PRO A 31 -17.99 26.97 29.07
C PRO A 31 -16.82 26.20 29.70
N VAL A 32 -17.09 25.28 30.62
CA VAL A 32 -16.03 24.51 31.30
C VAL A 32 -15.39 23.52 30.33
N LEU A 33 -16.21 22.76 29.59
CA LEU A 33 -15.72 21.85 28.56
C LEU A 33 -15.00 22.61 27.45
N PHE A 34 -15.53 23.75 27.02
CA PHE A 34 -14.88 24.59 26.01
C PHE A 34 -13.50 25.07 26.46
N ILE A 35 -13.40 25.64 27.66
CA ILE A 35 -12.11 26.12 28.21
C ILE A 35 -11.13 24.96 28.34
N SER A 36 -11.57 23.80 28.82
CA SER A 36 -10.74 22.59 28.90
C SER A 36 -10.17 22.21 27.53
N ASN A 37 -11.01 22.16 26.50
CA ASN A 37 -10.60 21.83 25.14
C ASN A 37 -9.69 22.91 24.54
N HIS A 38 -9.99 24.19 24.77
CA HIS A 38 -9.18 25.31 24.31
C HIS A 38 -7.76 25.26 24.91
N MET A 39 -7.67 25.03 26.21
CA MET A 39 -6.39 24.89 26.91
C MET A 39 -5.63 23.64 26.45
N LYS A 40 -6.30 22.52 26.20
CA LYS A 40 -5.68 21.32 25.61
C LYS A 40 -5.09 21.58 24.23
N LYS A 41 -5.79 22.34 23.37
CA LYS A 41 -5.28 22.71 22.04
C LYS A 41 -4.02 23.56 22.11
N ALA A 42 -3.93 24.45 23.09
CA ALA A 42 -2.79 25.36 23.28
C ALA A 42 -1.51 24.68 23.78
N VAL A 43 -1.57 23.40 24.19
CA VAL A 43 -0.38 22.61 24.55
C VAL A 43 0.09 21.86 23.30
N PRO A 44 1.37 21.94 22.91
CA PRO A 44 1.91 21.12 21.83
C PRO A 44 1.63 19.64 22.07
N SER A 45 1.34 18.90 21.00
CA SER A 45 1.22 17.45 21.12
C SER A 45 2.58 16.82 21.42
N ALA A 46 2.58 15.85 22.33
CA ALA A 46 3.74 15.02 22.60
C ALA A 46 3.30 13.56 22.74
N ILE A 47 4.10 12.64 22.22
CA ILE A 47 3.90 11.20 22.39
C ILE A 47 4.06 10.86 23.87
N THR A 48 3.01 10.31 24.48
CA THR A 48 3.01 9.95 25.91
C THR A 48 3.16 8.45 26.15
N LYS A 49 2.76 7.63 25.17
CA LYS A 49 2.80 6.17 25.27
C LYS A 49 2.64 5.54 23.88
N ILE A 50 3.32 4.42 23.64
CA ILE A 50 3.11 3.57 22.48
C ILE A 50 2.77 2.17 22.99
N LYS A 51 1.78 1.51 22.39
CA LYS A 51 1.40 0.14 22.74
C LYS A 51 1.08 -0.68 21.50
N ALA A 52 1.92 -1.66 21.21
CA ALA A 52 1.70 -2.66 20.17
C ALA A 52 0.95 -3.90 20.68
N ARG A 53 0.25 -4.54 19.76
CA ARG A 53 -0.37 -5.86 19.90
C ARG A 53 -0.32 -6.63 18.58
N GLN A 54 -0.50 -7.94 18.68
CA GLN A 54 -0.72 -8.80 17.52
C GLN A 54 -2.20 -8.83 17.17
N ILE A 55 -2.53 -8.61 15.90
CA ILE A 55 -3.86 -8.83 15.31
C ILE A 55 -3.74 -9.82 14.13
N LEU A 56 -4.83 -10.12 13.43
CA LEU A 56 -4.82 -10.95 12.22
C LEU A 56 -5.11 -10.08 10.98
N ASP A 57 -4.40 -10.35 9.89
CA ASP A 57 -4.67 -9.76 8.57
C ASP A 57 -5.89 -10.43 7.88
N SER A 58 -6.20 -10.02 6.65
CA SER A 58 -7.33 -10.54 5.87
C SER A 58 -7.25 -12.05 5.58
N ARG A 59 -6.06 -12.65 5.66
CA ARG A 59 -5.80 -14.09 5.44
C ARG A 59 -5.72 -14.88 6.75
N GLY A 60 -5.94 -14.23 7.89
CA GLY A 60 -5.78 -14.84 9.21
C GLY A 60 -4.31 -15.01 9.64
N ILE A 61 -3.38 -14.30 8.99
CA ILE A 61 -1.96 -14.31 9.35
C ILE A 61 -1.70 -13.21 10.38
N PRO A 62 -0.94 -13.48 11.46
CA PRO A 62 -0.61 -12.44 12.43
C PRO A 62 0.05 -11.20 11.83
N THR A 63 -0.29 -10.02 12.31
CA THR A 63 0.38 -8.76 11.98
C THR A 63 0.41 -7.80 13.18
N VAL A 64 1.18 -6.72 13.09
CA VAL A 64 1.38 -5.73 14.15
C VAL A 64 0.32 -4.62 14.07
N GLU A 65 -0.27 -4.28 15.20
CA GLU A 65 -1.09 -3.08 15.39
C GLU A 65 -0.51 -2.25 16.54
N VAL A 66 -0.47 -0.93 16.36
CA VAL A 66 0.05 0.04 17.32
C VAL A 66 -1.04 1.05 17.70
N ASP A 67 -1.19 1.28 18.99
CA ASP A 67 -1.83 2.47 19.55
C ASP A 67 -0.75 3.45 20.02
N LEU A 68 -0.71 4.63 19.40
CA LEU A 68 0.11 5.75 19.81
C LEU A 68 -0.77 6.75 20.56
N TYR A 69 -0.39 7.08 21.78
CA TYR A 69 -1.07 8.03 22.63
C TYR A 69 -0.29 9.33 22.67
N THR A 70 -1.03 10.43 22.60
CA THR A 70 -0.55 11.78 22.89
C THR A 70 -1.33 12.34 24.07
N ASN A 71 -0.92 13.50 24.56
CA ASN A 71 -1.74 14.33 25.46
C ASN A 71 -3.10 14.76 24.88
N LYS A 72 -3.37 14.51 23.58
CA LYS A 72 -4.61 14.90 22.89
C LYS A 72 -5.50 13.73 22.48
N GLY A 73 -4.98 12.51 22.38
CA GLY A 73 -5.76 11.36 21.94
C GLY A 73 -4.95 10.10 21.68
N MET A 74 -5.64 9.05 21.22
CA MET A 74 -5.07 7.78 20.82
C MET A 74 -5.27 7.57 19.32
N TYR A 75 -4.20 7.19 18.62
CA TYR A 75 -4.16 6.99 17.18
C TYR A 75 -3.67 5.59 16.86
N ARG A 76 -4.37 4.90 15.97
CA ARG A 76 -4.14 3.48 15.70
C ARG A 76 -3.71 3.23 14.27
N ALA A 77 -2.74 2.36 14.09
CA ALA A 77 -2.35 1.83 12.79
C ALA A 77 -2.00 0.35 12.88
N SER A 78 -2.32 -0.38 11.83
CA SER A 78 -1.86 -1.75 11.59
C SER A 78 -1.07 -1.78 10.29
N VAL A 79 -0.22 -2.79 10.14
CA VAL A 79 0.56 -2.97 8.91
C VAL A 79 0.04 -4.16 8.11
N PRO A 80 0.01 -4.07 6.77
CA PRO A 80 -0.25 -5.23 5.93
C PRO A 80 0.88 -6.25 6.10
N SER A 81 0.63 -7.50 5.70
CA SER A 81 1.68 -8.50 5.55
C SER A 81 1.98 -8.68 4.06
N GLY A 82 3.23 -8.47 3.67
CA GLY A 82 3.72 -8.84 2.35
C GLY A 82 4.03 -10.33 2.26
N ALA A 83 3.99 -10.89 1.04
CA ALA A 83 4.42 -12.26 0.75
C ALA A 83 5.92 -12.36 0.38
N SER A 84 6.67 -11.25 0.39
CA SER A 84 8.00 -11.23 -0.21
C SER A 84 9.13 -11.48 0.78
N THR A 85 10.06 -12.32 0.32
CA THR A 85 11.31 -12.71 0.96
C THR A 85 12.50 -12.16 0.17
N GLY A 86 12.31 -11.06 -0.57
CA GLY A 86 13.34 -10.44 -1.37
C GLY A 86 14.57 -10.09 -0.53
N MET A 87 15.77 -10.43 -1.02
CA MET A 87 17.03 -10.17 -0.31
C MET A 87 17.28 -8.67 -0.04
N TYR A 88 16.67 -7.80 -0.83
CA TYR A 88 16.78 -6.34 -0.76
C TYR A 88 15.53 -5.66 -0.21
N GLU A 89 14.58 -6.41 0.34
CA GLU A 89 13.38 -5.82 0.95
C GLU A 89 13.58 -5.61 2.45
N ALA A 90 12.91 -4.59 2.97
CA ALA A 90 12.83 -4.36 4.40
C ALA A 90 12.20 -5.59 5.09
N VAL A 91 12.82 -6.04 6.20
CA VAL A 91 12.49 -7.33 6.81
C VAL A 91 11.19 -7.24 7.61
N GLU A 92 10.18 -8.00 7.20
CA GLU A 92 9.03 -8.29 8.04
C GLU A 92 9.42 -9.28 9.15
N MET A 93 9.50 -8.81 10.39
CA MET A 93 9.93 -9.66 11.50
C MET A 93 8.84 -10.66 11.92
N ARG A 94 9.19 -11.95 11.87
CA ARG A 94 8.35 -13.08 12.30
C ARG A 94 9.00 -13.87 13.44
N ASP A 95 8.17 -14.56 14.23
CA ASP A 95 8.61 -15.32 15.40
C ASP A 95 9.39 -16.58 15.02
N GLY A 96 9.00 -17.27 13.93
CA GLY A 96 9.62 -18.52 13.46
C GLY A 96 9.25 -19.76 14.29
N GLU A 97 8.40 -19.62 15.31
CA GLU A 97 7.94 -20.72 16.15
C GLU A 97 6.88 -21.56 15.44
N LYS A 98 7.27 -22.65 14.75
CA LYS A 98 6.37 -23.48 13.94
C LYS A 98 5.10 -23.97 14.67
N GLY A 99 5.17 -24.14 15.99
CA GLY A 99 4.04 -24.56 16.84
C GLY A 99 2.97 -23.48 17.07
N LYS A 100 3.21 -22.22 16.69
CA LYS A 100 2.26 -21.11 16.85
C LYS A 100 2.12 -20.35 15.54
N TYR A 101 0.89 -20.23 15.04
CA TYR A 101 0.61 -19.55 13.77
C TYR A 101 1.53 -19.99 12.62
N LEU A 102 1.95 -21.26 12.60
CA LEU A 102 2.86 -21.82 11.60
C LEU A 102 4.20 -21.07 11.49
N GLY A 103 4.68 -20.47 12.59
CA GLY A 103 5.89 -19.65 12.61
C GLY A 103 5.68 -18.19 12.20
N LYS A 104 4.46 -17.79 11.83
CA LYS A 104 4.13 -16.43 11.37
C LYS A 104 3.70 -15.46 12.47
N GLY A 105 3.85 -15.83 13.74
CA GLY A 105 3.63 -14.92 14.87
C GLY A 105 4.50 -13.65 14.77
N VAL A 106 4.09 -12.57 15.43
CA VAL A 106 4.80 -11.27 15.43
C VAL A 106 5.08 -10.77 16.86
N SER A 107 5.13 -11.68 17.84
CA SER A 107 5.36 -11.32 19.24
C SER A 107 6.72 -10.64 19.47
N LYS A 108 7.74 -11.01 18.70
CA LYS A 108 9.06 -10.33 18.70
C LYS A 108 8.95 -8.86 18.28
N ALA A 109 8.29 -8.60 17.15
CA ALA A 109 8.06 -7.25 16.64
C ALA A 109 7.24 -6.41 17.64
N VAL A 110 6.17 -6.98 18.20
CA VAL A 110 5.34 -6.34 19.24
C VAL A 110 6.17 -5.99 20.48
N LYS A 111 7.06 -6.88 20.91
CA LYS A 111 7.95 -6.64 22.05
C LYS A 111 8.90 -5.47 21.77
N ILE A 112 9.50 -5.44 20.58
CA ILE A 112 10.40 -4.35 20.17
C ILE A 112 9.67 -3.00 20.18
N VAL A 113 8.43 -2.93 19.67
CA VAL A 113 7.66 -1.68 19.74
C VAL A 113 7.42 -1.25 21.19
N ASN A 114 6.96 -2.17 22.03
CA ASN A 114 6.58 -1.87 23.42
C ASN A 114 7.76 -1.50 24.32
N GLU A 115 8.96 -1.99 24.03
CA GLU A 115 10.15 -1.76 24.85
C GLU A 115 11.04 -0.69 24.21
N LYS A 116 11.69 -0.99 23.08
CA LYS A 116 12.73 -0.14 22.49
C LYS A 116 12.16 1.10 21.80
N ILE A 117 11.22 0.92 20.88
CA ILE A 117 10.68 2.04 20.09
C ILE A 117 9.87 2.97 20.98
N SER A 118 9.05 2.42 21.88
CA SER A 118 8.29 3.24 22.82
C SER A 118 9.18 4.11 23.70
N GLU A 119 10.28 3.58 24.24
CA GLU A 119 11.20 4.35 25.09
C GLU A 119 11.82 5.53 24.33
N ALA A 120 12.24 5.31 23.07
CA ALA A 120 12.92 6.33 22.28
C ALA A 120 12.02 7.47 21.78
N LEU A 121 10.72 7.20 21.56
CA LEU A 121 9.82 8.18 20.94
C LEU A 121 8.95 8.97 21.94
N ILE A 122 8.93 8.59 23.21
CA ILE A 122 8.19 9.35 24.24
C ILE A 122 8.74 10.78 24.33
N GLY A 123 7.82 11.76 24.31
CA GLY A 123 8.13 13.18 24.36
C GLY A 123 8.31 13.84 22.99
N MET A 124 8.39 13.07 21.91
CA MET A 124 8.51 13.62 20.56
C MET A 124 7.20 14.22 20.06
N ASP A 125 7.30 15.23 19.18
CA ASP A 125 6.16 15.87 18.53
C ASP A 125 5.71 15.02 17.31
N PRO A 126 4.46 14.51 17.29
CA PRO A 126 3.95 13.71 16.19
C PRO A 126 3.84 14.45 14.84
N VAL A 127 3.94 15.78 14.81
CA VAL A 127 3.96 16.56 13.57
C VAL A 127 5.30 16.43 12.83
N LEU A 128 6.38 16.11 13.56
CA LEU A 128 7.74 16.03 13.03
C LEU A 128 8.05 14.61 12.51
N GLN A 129 7.30 14.19 11.49
CA GLN A 129 7.36 12.82 10.93
C GLN A 129 8.80 12.37 10.63
N SER A 130 9.59 13.21 9.94
CA SER A 130 11.00 12.92 9.62
C SER A 130 11.84 12.65 10.87
N GLN A 131 11.64 13.38 11.97
CA GLN A 131 12.38 13.14 13.21
C GLN A 131 12.00 11.80 13.84
N ILE A 132 10.72 11.43 13.80
CA ILE A 132 10.22 10.16 14.34
C ILE A 132 10.78 8.98 13.53
N ASP A 133 10.70 9.06 12.20
CA ASP A 133 11.23 8.02 11.31
C ASP A 133 12.76 7.92 11.47
N GLN A 134 13.48 9.04 11.55
CA GLN A 134 14.93 9.07 11.82
C GLN A 134 15.31 8.53 13.20
N ALA A 135 14.52 8.78 14.23
CA ALA A 135 14.77 8.20 15.55
C ALA A 135 14.63 6.67 15.51
N MET A 136 13.65 6.13 14.80
CA MET A 136 13.51 4.68 14.62
C MET A 136 14.62 4.10 13.73
N MET A 137 14.99 4.78 12.64
CA MET A 137 16.09 4.35 11.78
C MET A 137 17.43 4.38 12.51
N GLY A 138 17.69 5.39 13.34
CA GLY A 138 18.92 5.47 14.16
C GLY A 138 19.01 4.38 15.24
N LEU A 139 17.88 3.78 15.62
CA LEU A 139 17.83 2.62 16.51
C LEU A 139 18.11 1.29 15.79
N ASP A 140 17.77 1.20 14.50
CA ASP A 140 18.03 0.02 13.68
C ASP A 140 19.38 0.15 12.99
N LYS A 141 20.35 -0.69 13.37
CA LYS A 141 21.72 -0.58 12.82
C LYS A 141 21.92 -1.34 11.51
N THR A 142 20.84 -1.75 10.85
CA THR A 142 20.87 -2.56 9.63
C THR A 142 20.29 -1.81 8.44
N GLU A 143 20.79 -2.11 7.24
CA GLU A 143 20.29 -1.46 6.01
C GLU A 143 18.84 -1.85 5.68
N ASN A 144 18.41 -3.05 6.09
CA ASN A 144 17.11 -3.64 5.73
C ASN A 144 16.12 -3.74 6.90
N LYS A 145 16.29 -2.94 7.96
CA LYS A 145 15.40 -2.91 9.14
C LYS A 145 15.26 -4.25 9.87
N ALA A 146 16.27 -5.10 9.83
CA ALA A 146 16.22 -6.45 10.40
C ALA A 146 16.27 -6.47 11.93
N GLU A 147 16.80 -5.44 12.59
CA GLU A 147 16.91 -5.39 14.05
C GLU A 147 15.59 -5.02 14.74
N LEU A 148 14.85 -4.08 14.15
CA LEU A 148 13.54 -3.64 14.67
C LEU A 148 12.37 -4.31 13.97
N GLY A 149 12.52 -4.65 12.69
CA GLY A 149 11.46 -5.14 11.82
C GLY A 149 10.71 -3.99 11.14
N ALA A 150 10.61 -4.05 9.81
CA ALA A 150 9.88 -3.07 9.00
C ALA A 150 8.41 -2.94 9.42
N ASN A 151 7.79 -4.06 9.80
CA ASN A 151 6.43 -4.12 10.32
C ASN A 151 6.26 -3.40 11.68
N ALA A 152 7.25 -3.45 12.56
CA ALA A 152 7.24 -2.71 13.82
C ALA A 152 7.35 -1.20 13.58
N MET A 153 8.34 -0.79 12.78
CA MET A 153 8.63 0.62 12.49
C MET A 153 7.47 1.29 11.74
N LEU A 154 6.96 0.63 10.68
CA LEU A 154 5.89 1.20 9.86
C LEU A 154 4.58 1.39 10.65
N ALA A 155 4.24 0.46 11.55
CA ALA A 155 3.03 0.58 12.37
C ALA A 155 3.09 1.83 13.26
N VAL A 156 4.26 2.11 13.86
CA VAL A 156 4.49 3.31 14.67
C VAL A 156 4.50 4.57 13.80
N SER A 157 5.18 4.52 12.66
CA SER A 157 5.27 5.63 11.70
C SER A 157 3.90 6.11 11.21
N ILE A 158 3.02 5.19 10.80
CA ILE A 158 1.64 5.52 10.36
C ILE A 158 0.81 6.04 11.55
N ALA A 159 0.96 5.46 12.74
CA ALA A 159 0.25 5.94 13.92
C ALA A 159 0.68 7.37 14.32
N ALA A 160 1.97 7.70 14.16
CA ALA A 160 2.49 9.05 14.35
C ALA A 160 1.96 10.02 13.29
N CYS A 161 1.94 9.63 12.01
CA CYS A 161 1.36 10.44 10.94
C CYS A 161 -0.12 10.77 11.19
N LYS A 162 -0.92 9.80 11.67
CA LYS A 162 -2.31 10.04 12.09
C LYS A 162 -2.40 11.02 13.26
N ALA A 163 -1.48 10.93 14.22
CA ALA A 163 -1.40 11.85 15.34
C ALA A 163 -1.00 13.28 14.90
N GLY A 164 -0.07 13.41 13.96
CA GLY A 164 0.37 14.68 13.38
C GLY A 164 -0.74 15.37 12.58
N ALA A 165 -1.54 14.60 11.83
CA ALA A 165 -2.70 15.12 11.12
C ALA A 165 -3.75 15.69 12.09
N ALA A 166 -4.04 14.93 13.17
CA ALA A 166 -4.97 15.37 14.19
C ALA A 166 -4.46 16.60 14.96
N GLU A 167 -3.14 16.70 15.20
CA GLU A 167 -2.52 17.88 15.82
C GLU A 167 -2.67 19.14 14.97
N LYS A 168 -2.53 18.99 13.65
CA LYS A 168 -2.74 20.07 12.68
C LYS A 168 -4.21 20.37 12.40
N GLU A 169 -5.14 19.60 12.97
CA GLU A 169 -6.58 19.67 12.71
C GLU A 169 -6.93 19.55 11.21
N VAL A 170 -6.18 18.73 10.48
CA VAL A 170 -6.40 18.45 9.05
C VAL A 170 -6.70 16.97 8.82
N PRO A 171 -7.43 16.61 7.75
CA PRO A 171 -7.54 15.23 7.32
C PRO A 171 -6.17 14.60 7.04
N LEU A 172 -6.05 13.28 7.26
CA LEU A 172 -4.79 12.55 7.06
C LEU A 172 -4.19 12.75 5.65
N TYR A 173 -5.02 12.69 4.60
CA TYR A 173 -4.53 12.90 3.22
C TYR A 173 -3.89 14.28 3.03
N LYS A 174 -4.39 15.30 3.73
CA LYS A 174 -3.86 16.66 3.64
C LYS A 174 -2.53 16.75 4.38
N HIS A 175 -2.43 16.10 5.54
CA HIS A 175 -1.16 15.99 6.26
C HIS A 175 -0.08 15.29 5.43
N ILE A 176 -0.41 14.17 4.77
CA ILE A 176 0.49 13.45 3.87
C ILE A 176 0.88 14.32 2.66
N ALA A 177 -0.06 15.06 2.09
CA ALA A 177 0.23 16.02 1.02
C ALA A 177 1.24 17.09 1.48
N ASP A 178 1.06 17.65 2.69
CA ASP A 178 1.99 18.62 3.25
C ASP A 178 3.38 18.01 3.53
N LEU A 179 3.45 16.75 3.98
CA LEU A 179 4.72 16.03 4.19
C LEU A 179 5.46 15.74 2.87
N SER A 180 4.73 15.44 1.80
CA SER A 180 5.29 15.18 0.46
C SER A 180 5.55 16.45 -0.36
N GLY A 181 5.27 17.64 0.20
CA GLY A 181 5.41 18.92 -0.49
C GLY A 181 4.38 19.15 -1.61
N LYS A 182 3.31 18.33 -1.68
CA LYS A 182 2.25 18.43 -2.68
C LYS A 182 1.10 19.30 -2.16
N SER A 183 0.67 20.28 -2.95
CA SER A 183 -0.40 21.21 -2.56
C SER A 183 -1.81 20.75 -2.95
N ASN A 184 -1.92 20.00 -4.05
CA ASN A 184 -3.20 19.65 -4.69
C ASN A 184 -3.35 18.12 -4.76
N PRO A 185 -3.99 17.47 -3.77
CA PRO A 185 -4.26 16.04 -3.83
C PRO A 185 -5.25 15.72 -4.95
N ILE A 186 -5.07 14.56 -5.58
CA ILE A 186 -5.91 14.06 -6.68
C ILE A 186 -6.55 12.74 -6.20
N LEU A 187 -7.80 12.50 -6.59
CA LEU A 187 -8.43 11.19 -6.38
C LEU A 187 -7.94 10.20 -7.47
N PRO A 188 -7.49 9.00 -7.10
CA PRO A 188 -6.95 8.03 -8.05
C PRO A 188 -8.05 7.37 -8.87
N VAL A 189 -7.69 6.81 -10.04
CA VAL A 189 -8.52 5.80 -10.69
C VAL A 189 -8.35 4.50 -9.89
N PRO A 190 -9.43 3.87 -9.40
CA PRO A 190 -9.30 2.59 -8.72
C PRO A 190 -8.93 1.50 -9.74
N ALA A 191 -7.82 0.80 -9.49
CA ALA A 191 -7.53 -0.48 -10.13
C ALA A 191 -8.15 -1.59 -9.27
N ILE A 192 -9.17 -2.26 -9.81
CA ILE A 192 -9.98 -3.21 -9.05
C ILE A 192 -9.72 -4.62 -9.57
N THR A 193 -9.15 -5.48 -8.75
CA THR A 193 -8.93 -6.91 -9.06
C THR A 193 -10.26 -7.63 -9.18
N VAL A 194 -10.54 -8.18 -10.37
CA VAL A 194 -11.81 -8.86 -10.66
C VAL A 194 -11.64 -10.35 -10.92
N ILE A 195 -10.46 -10.77 -11.38
CA ILE A 195 -10.05 -12.17 -11.46
C ILE A 195 -8.68 -12.31 -10.80
N SER A 196 -8.57 -13.30 -9.91
CA SER A 196 -7.32 -13.68 -9.26
C SER A 196 -6.77 -14.97 -9.89
N GLY A 197 -5.45 -15.00 -10.07
CA GLY A 197 -4.67 -16.13 -10.54
C GLY A 197 -3.38 -16.27 -9.76
N GLY A 198 -2.30 -16.70 -10.43
CA GLY A 198 -0.98 -16.81 -9.82
C GLY A 198 -1.00 -17.56 -8.49
N LYS A 199 -0.29 -17.05 -7.48
CA LYS A 199 -0.29 -17.60 -6.12
C LYS A 199 -1.53 -17.22 -5.30
N HIS A 200 -2.34 -16.26 -5.77
CA HIS A 200 -3.48 -15.72 -5.04
C HIS A 200 -4.78 -16.51 -5.28
N ALA A 201 -4.76 -17.51 -6.17
CA ALA A 201 -5.91 -18.36 -6.47
C ALA A 201 -5.53 -19.80 -6.83
N GLY A 202 -6.41 -20.75 -6.49
CA GLY A 202 -6.27 -22.18 -6.77
C GLY A 202 -6.65 -22.63 -8.19
N ASN A 203 -6.63 -21.72 -9.18
CA ASN A 203 -6.89 -22.03 -10.59
C ASN A 203 -5.57 -22.21 -11.38
N ASN A 204 -5.64 -22.43 -12.70
CA ASN A 204 -4.47 -22.61 -13.55
C ASN A 204 -3.96 -21.31 -14.21
N LEU A 205 -4.64 -20.17 -14.00
CA LEU A 205 -4.22 -18.88 -14.58
C LEU A 205 -2.85 -18.47 -14.04
N ALA A 206 -1.86 -18.29 -14.92
CA ALA A 206 -0.50 -17.94 -14.52
C ALA A 206 -0.39 -16.54 -13.90
N VAL A 207 -0.98 -15.54 -14.55
CA VAL A 207 -0.96 -14.14 -14.09
C VAL A 207 -1.69 -14.00 -12.76
N GLN A 208 -1.22 -13.10 -11.91
CA GLN A 208 -1.70 -12.95 -10.54
C GLN A 208 -3.04 -12.22 -10.49
N GLU A 209 -3.20 -11.15 -11.27
CA GLU A 209 -4.41 -10.32 -11.24
C GLU A 209 -4.82 -9.85 -12.62
N ILE A 210 -6.13 -9.91 -12.89
CA ILE A 210 -6.76 -9.13 -13.96
C ILE A 210 -7.64 -8.09 -13.28
N MET A 211 -7.38 -6.82 -13.61
CA MET A 211 -8.00 -5.66 -13.00
C MET A 211 -8.81 -4.86 -14.02
N ILE A 212 -9.83 -4.17 -13.52
CA ILE A 212 -10.57 -3.14 -14.25
C ILE A 212 -10.20 -1.74 -13.75
N LEU A 213 -10.11 -0.79 -14.68
CA LEU A 213 -9.81 0.62 -14.43
C LEU A 213 -10.93 1.49 -15.02
N PRO A 214 -11.86 2.01 -14.20
CA PRO A 214 -12.95 2.90 -14.62
C PRO A 214 -12.50 4.32 -15.03
N VAL A 215 -11.58 4.45 -15.99
CA VAL A 215 -10.97 5.74 -16.39
C VAL A 215 -11.95 6.75 -17.00
N GLY A 216 -13.11 6.28 -17.49
CA GLY A 216 -14.14 7.11 -18.09
C GLY A 216 -15.16 7.67 -17.08
N ALA A 217 -14.96 7.47 -15.78
CA ALA A 217 -15.78 8.04 -14.72
C ALA A 217 -15.48 9.53 -14.50
N SER A 218 -16.49 10.28 -14.11
CA SER A 218 -16.42 11.73 -13.87
C SER A 218 -15.89 12.06 -12.46
N ASN A 219 -15.99 11.11 -11.53
CA ASN A 219 -15.53 11.22 -10.16
C ASN A 219 -15.29 9.81 -9.56
N PHE A 220 -14.69 9.75 -8.37
CA PHE A 220 -14.35 8.50 -7.71
C PHE A 220 -15.58 7.64 -7.33
N GLU A 221 -16.70 8.27 -6.97
CA GLU A 221 -17.94 7.56 -6.64
C GLU A 221 -18.49 6.80 -7.86
N GLU A 222 -18.55 7.46 -9.02
CA GLU A 222 -18.92 6.82 -10.28
C GLU A 222 -17.92 5.73 -10.68
N ALA A 223 -16.61 5.94 -10.46
CA ALA A 223 -15.60 4.92 -10.73
C ALA A 223 -15.84 3.64 -9.89
N MET A 224 -16.14 3.80 -8.59
CA MET A 224 -16.47 2.69 -7.72
C MET A 224 -17.80 2.01 -8.10
N GLN A 225 -18.81 2.77 -8.53
CA GLN A 225 -20.06 2.23 -9.03
C GLN A 225 -19.82 1.35 -10.28
N MET A 226 -19.11 1.89 -11.27
CA MET A 226 -18.75 1.16 -12.50
C MET A 226 -18.01 -0.14 -12.19
N GLY A 227 -17.06 -0.07 -11.25
CA GLY A 227 -16.32 -1.25 -10.78
C GLY A 227 -17.21 -2.30 -10.13
N CYS A 228 -18.09 -1.87 -9.22
CA CYS A 228 -19.01 -2.74 -8.48
C CYS A 228 -20.01 -3.45 -9.40
N GLU A 229 -20.62 -2.73 -10.34
CA GLU A 229 -21.58 -3.29 -11.29
C GLU A 229 -20.90 -4.27 -12.26
N THR A 230 -19.72 -3.91 -12.78
CA THR A 230 -18.91 -4.81 -13.63
C THR A 230 -18.53 -6.10 -12.88
N TYR A 231 -18.10 -6.00 -11.63
CA TYR A 231 -17.77 -7.16 -10.79
C TYR A 231 -18.98 -8.09 -10.58
N HIS A 232 -20.18 -7.55 -10.34
CA HIS A 232 -21.39 -8.37 -10.19
C HIS A 232 -21.86 -9.01 -11.50
N HIS A 233 -21.73 -8.31 -12.63
CA HIS A 233 -21.97 -8.91 -13.95
C HIS A 233 -20.97 -10.03 -14.25
N LEU A 234 -19.70 -9.83 -13.91
CA LEU A 234 -18.67 -10.87 -14.04
C LEU A 234 -19.03 -12.11 -13.22
N LYS A 235 -19.50 -11.94 -11.98
CA LYS A 235 -19.98 -13.05 -11.15
C LYS A 235 -21.07 -13.87 -11.85
N ALA A 236 -22.06 -13.21 -12.46
CA ALA A 236 -23.13 -13.87 -13.18
C ALA A 236 -22.60 -14.66 -14.38
N ILE A 237 -21.68 -14.07 -15.16
CA ILE A 237 -21.03 -14.73 -16.29
C ILE A 237 -20.25 -15.97 -15.84
N ILE A 238 -19.44 -15.85 -14.79
CA ILE A 238 -18.66 -16.95 -14.24
C ILE A 238 -19.59 -18.06 -13.72
N LEU A 239 -20.69 -17.70 -13.06
CA LEU A 239 -21.69 -18.67 -12.62
C LEU A 239 -22.29 -19.44 -13.80
N GLU A 240 -22.61 -18.75 -14.91
CA GLU A 240 -23.15 -19.34 -16.13
C GLU A 240 -22.14 -20.29 -16.82
N LYS A 241 -20.85 -19.91 -16.88
CA LYS A 241 -19.83 -20.63 -17.67
C LYS A 241 -18.99 -21.63 -16.89
N ASN A 242 -18.65 -21.32 -15.64
CA ASN A 242 -17.75 -22.11 -14.79
C ASN A 242 -18.47 -22.70 -13.55
N GLY A 243 -19.74 -22.37 -13.35
CA GLY A 243 -20.54 -22.83 -12.21
C GLY A 243 -20.22 -22.12 -10.89
N SER A 244 -20.92 -22.50 -9.83
CA SER A 244 -20.83 -21.83 -8.53
C SER A 244 -19.43 -21.84 -7.91
N ASN A 245 -18.66 -22.89 -8.16
CA ASN A 245 -17.29 -23.01 -7.63
C ASN A 245 -16.33 -21.97 -8.23
N GLY A 246 -16.57 -21.53 -9.47
CA GLY A 246 -15.77 -20.46 -10.09
C GLY A 246 -16.02 -19.07 -9.48
N CYS A 247 -17.10 -18.91 -8.72
CA CYS A 247 -17.45 -17.66 -8.04
C CYS A 247 -16.80 -17.50 -6.66
N ASN A 248 -15.98 -18.46 -6.22
CA ASN A 248 -15.13 -18.27 -5.05
C ASN A 248 -14.08 -17.18 -5.36
N VAL A 249 -13.62 -16.50 -4.31
CA VAL A 249 -12.68 -15.38 -4.45
C VAL A 249 -11.29 -15.76 -3.95
N GLY A 250 -10.26 -15.17 -4.54
CA GLY A 250 -8.88 -15.24 -4.07
C GLY A 250 -8.60 -14.29 -2.91
N ASP A 251 -7.32 -14.17 -2.55
CA ASP A 251 -6.86 -13.37 -1.40
C ASP A 251 -7.28 -11.89 -1.47
N ASP A 252 -7.37 -11.32 -2.67
CA ASP A 252 -7.70 -9.91 -2.93
C ASP A 252 -9.16 -9.68 -3.37
N GLY A 253 -10.01 -10.70 -3.29
CA GLY A 253 -11.45 -10.59 -3.58
C GLY A 253 -11.83 -10.76 -5.06
N GLY A 254 -10.86 -10.86 -5.98
CA GLY A 254 -11.12 -11.26 -7.37
C GLY A 254 -11.63 -12.70 -7.46
N PHE A 255 -12.45 -13.01 -8.47
CA PHE A 255 -12.94 -14.38 -8.67
C PHE A 255 -11.81 -15.32 -9.11
N ALA A 256 -11.92 -16.59 -8.74
CA ALA A 256 -10.96 -17.64 -9.11
C ALA A 256 -11.62 -18.70 -10.03
N PRO A 257 -12.11 -18.32 -11.24
CA PRO A 257 -12.69 -19.29 -12.15
C PRO A 257 -11.62 -20.28 -12.63
N ASN A 258 -12.06 -21.47 -13.04
CA ASN A 258 -11.18 -22.49 -13.61
C ASN A 258 -10.85 -22.16 -15.07
N ILE A 259 -9.99 -21.17 -15.26
CA ILE A 259 -9.47 -20.72 -16.56
C ILE A 259 -7.96 -20.99 -16.63
N SER A 260 -7.45 -21.13 -17.85
CA SER A 260 -6.03 -21.47 -18.10
C SER A 260 -5.27 -20.45 -18.95
N SER A 261 -5.93 -19.47 -19.58
CA SER A 261 -5.24 -18.43 -20.35
C SER A 261 -5.65 -17.02 -19.96
N ILE A 262 -4.78 -16.06 -20.27
CA ILE A 262 -5.02 -14.64 -20.00
C ILE A 262 -6.20 -14.16 -20.86
N GLU A 263 -6.25 -14.58 -22.12
CA GLU A 263 -7.31 -14.25 -23.08
C GLU A 263 -8.68 -14.69 -22.59
N GLU A 264 -8.80 -15.91 -22.05
CA GLU A 264 -10.07 -16.40 -21.48
C GLU A 264 -10.54 -15.51 -20.31
N GLY A 265 -9.60 -15.09 -19.44
CA GLY A 265 -9.89 -14.15 -18.35
C GLY A 265 -10.32 -12.78 -18.87
N LEU A 266 -9.60 -12.22 -19.85
CA LEU A 266 -9.91 -10.93 -20.44
C LEU A 266 -11.24 -10.96 -21.21
N ASP A 267 -11.59 -12.08 -21.84
CA ASP A 267 -12.87 -12.28 -22.51
C ASP A 267 -14.06 -12.23 -21.54
N LEU A 268 -13.94 -12.91 -20.39
CA LEU A 268 -14.96 -12.86 -19.33
C LEU A 268 -15.16 -11.43 -18.81
N VAL A 269 -14.06 -10.72 -18.56
CA VAL A 269 -14.11 -9.33 -18.05
C VAL A 269 -14.66 -8.38 -19.13
N ARG A 270 -14.28 -8.56 -20.40
CA ARG A 270 -14.82 -7.78 -21.52
C ARG A 270 -16.32 -7.97 -21.66
N GLU A 271 -16.80 -9.22 -21.57
CA GLU A 271 -18.23 -9.52 -21.58
C GLU A 271 -18.93 -8.86 -20.37
N ALA A 272 -18.31 -8.84 -19.19
CA ALA A 272 -18.86 -8.17 -18.02
C ALA A 272 -18.96 -6.66 -18.17
N ILE A 273 -17.93 -6.01 -18.74
CA ILE A 273 -17.92 -4.57 -19.05
C ILE A 273 -19.04 -4.23 -20.03
N ASP A 274 -19.25 -5.07 -21.05
CA ASP A 274 -20.30 -4.89 -22.04
C ASP A 274 -21.70 -5.06 -21.43
N ARG A 275 -21.91 -6.13 -20.65
CA ARG A 275 -23.17 -6.36 -19.92
C ARG A 275 -23.50 -5.22 -18.95
N ALA A 276 -22.50 -4.60 -18.34
CA ALA A 276 -22.66 -3.45 -17.45
C ALA A 276 -22.87 -2.11 -18.20
N GLY A 277 -22.74 -2.08 -19.52
CA GLY A 277 -22.91 -0.86 -20.32
C GLY A 277 -21.74 0.12 -20.24
N TYR A 278 -20.54 -0.34 -19.87
CA TYR A 278 -19.35 0.50 -19.67
C TYR A 278 -18.26 0.34 -20.74
N THR A 279 -18.59 -0.25 -21.88
CA THR A 279 -17.69 -0.39 -23.03
C THR A 279 -17.04 0.94 -23.41
N GLY A 280 -15.71 0.95 -23.48
CA GLY A 280 -14.91 2.15 -23.78
C GLY A 280 -14.63 3.06 -22.57
N ARG A 281 -15.40 2.95 -21.48
CA ARG A 281 -15.21 3.72 -20.24
C ARG A 281 -14.40 2.98 -19.18
N VAL A 282 -14.37 1.65 -19.24
CA VAL A 282 -13.51 0.79 -18.42
C VAL A 282 -12.36 0.27 -19.27
N LYS A 283 -11.14 0.34 -18.73
CA LYS A 283 -9.92 -0.26 -19.28
C LYS A 283 -9.48 -1.44 -18.42
N LEU A 284 -8.49 -2.18 -18.90
CA LEU A 284 -7.95 -3.36 -18.21
C LEU A 284 -6.51 -3.12 -17.76
N ALA A 285 -6.12 -3.75 -16.67
CA ALA A 285 -4.72 -3.91 -16.28
C ALA A 285 -4.46 -5.35 -15.83
N ILE A 286 -3.19 -5.75 -15.86
CA ILE A 286 -2.77 -7.10 -15.50
C ILE A 286 -1.57 -6.99 -14.56
N ASP A 287 -1.64 -7.63 -13.40
CA ASP A 287 -0.43 -7.97 -12.63
C ASP A 287 -0.02 -9.39 -13.02
N VAL A 288 1.12 -9.48 -13.70
CA VAL A 288 1.65 -10.73 -14.17
C VAL A 288 2.36 -11.48 -13.06
N ALA A 289 3.08 -10.79 -12.16
CA ALA A 289 4.00 -11.38 -11.19
C ALA A 289 4.97 -12.42 -11.79
N ALA A 290 5.59 -12.10 -12.94
CA ALA A 290 6.32 -13.07 -13.76
C ALA A 290 7.50 -13.79 -13.07
N THR A 291 8.07 -13.17 -12.04
CA THR A 291 9.10 -13.79 -11.17
C THR A 291 8.65 -15.16 -10.63
N ASP A 292 7.36 -15.32 -10.33
CA ASP A 292 6.82 -16.52 -9.69
C ASP A 292 6.84 -17.77 -10.58
N PHE A 293 6.89 -17.56 -11.89
CA PHE A 293 6.91 -18.62 -12.88
C PHE A 293 8.09 -18.50 -13.86
N CYS A 294 9.08 -17.67 -13.53
CA CYS A 294 10.35 -17.65 -14.23
C CYS A 294 11.20 -18.86 -13.79
N MET A 295 11.59 -19.67 -14.78
CA MET A 295 12.45 -20.84 -14.62
C MET A 295 13.72 -20.64 -15.45
N GLY A 296 14.75 -20.08 -14.82
CA GLY A 296 16.01 -19.76 -15.50
C GLY A 296 15.90 -18.49 -16.35
N LYS A 297 15.71 -18.65 -17.67
CA LYS A 297 15.52 -17.53 -18.63
C LYS A 297 14.23 -17.66 -19.43
N LYS A 298 13.30 -18.49 -18.96
CA LYS A 298 12.03 -18.77 -19.62
C LYS A 298 10.90 -18.71 -18.61
N TYR A 299 9.70 -18.45 -19.10
CA TYR A 299 8.48 -18.27 -18.30
C TYR A 299 7.54 -19.44 -18.52
N ASP A 300 7.16 -20.15 -17.46
CA ASP A 300 6.27 -21.32 -17.50
C ASP A 300 4.83 -20.89 -17.21
N LEU A 301 4.03 -20.64 -18.26
CA LEU A 301 2.63 -20.24 -18.08
C LEU A 301 1.72 -21.37 -17.55
N ASP A 302 2.24 -22.60 -17.42
CA ASP A 302 1.54 -23.72 -16.79
C ASP A 302 2.16 -24.07 -15.43
N PHE A 303 2.85 -23.16 -14.74
CA PHE A 303 3.65 -23.50 -13.55
C PHE A 303 2.86 -24.15 -12.40
N LYS A 304 1.55 -23.94 -12.36
CA LYS A 304 0.62 -24.55 -11.39
C LYS A 304 0.07 -25.91 -11.82
N ALA A 305 0.18 -26.26 -13.10
CA ALA A 305 -0.33 -27.52 -13.61
C ALA A 305 0.51 -28.70 -13.08
N PRO A 306 -0.13 -29.77 -12.59
CA PRO A 306 0.58 -30.92 -12.03
C PRO A 306 1.41 -31.68 -13.08
N ASN A 307 0.97 -31.67 -14.35
CA ASN A 307 1.64 -32.31 -15.46
C ASN A 307 2.17 -31.26 -16.44
N LYS A 308 3.45 -30.89 -16.29
CA LYS A 308 4.09 -29.90 -17.16
C LYS A 308 4.29 -30.47 -18.56
N SER A 309 3.53 -29.96 -19.53
CA SER A 309 3.70 -30.31 -20.95
C SER A 309 5.03 -29.80 -21.52
N GLY A 310 5.60 -28.75 -20.90
CA GLY A 310 6.76 -28.02 -21.41
C GLY A 310 6.45 -27.12 -22.61
N GLN A 311 5.24 -27.18 -23.17
CA GLN A 311 4.85 -26.49 -24.40
C GLN A 311 4.58 -25.00 -24.17
N ASN A 312 4.19 -24.62 -22.95
CA ASN A 312 3.88 -23.23 -22.58
C ASN A 312 5.07 -22.49 -21.95
N PHE A 313 6.30 -22.95 -22.20
CA PHE A 313 7.51 -22.17 -21.89
C PHE A 313 7.72 -21.08 -22.93
N LYS A 314 7.81 -19.84 -22.47
CA LYS A 314 8.00 -18.64 -23.29
C LYS A 314 9.38 -18.04 -23.04
N THR A 315 10.08 -17.59 -24.08
CA THR A 315 11.24 -16.70 -23.92
C THR A 315 10.78 -15.28 -23.57
N GLY A 316 11.71 -14.40 -23.19
CA GLY A 316 11.37 -12.99 -22.97
C GLY A 316 10.79 -12.34 -24.24
N GLU A 317 11.30 -12.68 -25.43
CA GLU A 317 10.76 -12.22 -26.70
C GLU A 317 9.34 -12.74 -26.95
N ASP A 318 9.07 -14.02 -26.67
CA ASP A 318 7.71 -14.58 -26.80
C ASP A 318 6.72 -13.86 -25.87
N MET A 319 7.15 -13.49 -24.65
CA MET A 319 6.35 -12.74 -23.70
C MET A 319 6.08 -11.30 -24.19
N VAL A 320 7.09 -10.62 -24.75
CA VAL A 320 6.93 -9.29 -25.38
C VAL A 320 5.88 -9.34 -26.49
N GLU A 321 5.95 -10.33 -27.38
CA GLU A 321 4.99 -10.50 -28.47
C GLU A 321 3.58 -10.76 -27.94
N MET A 322 3.45 -11.64 -26.95
CA MET A 322 2.18 -11.94 -26.29
C MET A 322 1.54 -10.68 -25.71
N TYR A 323 2.27 -9.92 -24.89
CA TYR A 323 1.75 -8.68 -24.29
C TYR A 323 1.39 -7.63 -25.33
N THR A 324 2.18 -7.53 -26.41
CA THR A 324 1.88 -6.63 -27.54
C THR A 324 0.57 -7.00 -28.20
N GLN A 325 0.33 -8.30 -28.42
CA GLN A 325 -0.93 -8.78 -28.99
C GLN A 325 -2.11 -8.57 -28.04
N LEU A 326 -1.95 -8.82 -26.74
CA LEU A 326 -2.98 -8.56 -25.73
C LEU A 326 -3.38 -7.08 -25.70
N CYS A 327 -2.42 -6.15 -25.72
CA CYS A 327 -2.71 -4.71 -25.74
C CYS A 327 -3.38 -4.24 -27.05
N LYS A 328 -3.23 -5.01 -28.13
CA LYS A 328 -3.86 -4.73 -29.43
C LYS A 328 -5.30 -5.25 -29.48
N GLU A 329 -5.57 -6.41 -28.89
CA GLU A 329 -6.89 -7.06 -28.93
C GLU A 329 -7.82 -6.60 -27.80
N TYR A 330 -7.26 -6.22 -26.66
CA TYR A 330 -8.00 -5.83 -25.46
C TYR A 330 -7.61 -4.41 -25.03
N PRO A 331 -8.49 -3.68 -24.32
CA PRO A 331 -8.18 -2.34 -23.82
C PRO A 331 -7.27 -2.36 -22.58
N VAL A 332 -6.18 -3.15 -22.63
CA VAL A 332 -5.16 -3.23 -21.58
C VAL A 332 -4.29 -1.98 -21.67
N VAL A 333 -4.24 -1.22 -20.58
CA VAL A 333 -3.52 0.06 -20.51
C VAL A 333 -2.39 0.05 -19.49
N SER A 334 -2.29 -1.00 -18.68
CA SER A 334 -1.23 -1.16 -17.68
C SER A 334 -0.89 -2.63 -17.47
N ILE A 335 0.40 -2.94 -17.43
CA ILE A 335 0.93 -4.28 -17.11
C ILE A 335 1.98 -4.12 -16.01
N GLU A 336 1.73 -4.77 -14.89
CA GLU A 336 2.62 -4.85 -13.75
C GLU A 336 3.49 -6.12 -13.81
N GLN A 337 4.76 -5.97 -13.44
CA GLN A 337 5.76 -7.04 -13.38
C GLN A 337 5.76 -8.00 -14.59
N PRO A 338 5.87 -7.51 -15.83
CA PRO A 338 5.77 -8.36 -17.03
C PRO A 338 6.87 -9.42 -17.15
N PHE A 339 8.00 -9.23 -16.46
CA PHE A 339 9.17 -10.12 -16.50
C PHE A 339 9.72 -10.37 -15.09
N ASP A 340 10.65 -11.30 -14.98
CA ASP A 340 11.36 -11.58 -13.73
C ASP A 340 12.04 -10.31 -13.19
N LYS A 341 12.11 -10.20 -11.86
CA LYS A 341 12.75 -9.09 -11.15
C LYS A 341 14.19 -8.78 -11.58
N ASP A 342 14.92 -9.72 -12.19
CA ASP A 342 16.29 -9.52 -12.68
C ASP A 342 16.36 -9.46 -14.23
N ASP A 343 15.23 -9.55 -14.93
CA ASP A 343 15.13 -9.42 -16.39
C ASP A 343 14.90 -7.94 -16.82
N TRP A 344 15.92 -7.13 -16.57
CA TRP A 344 15.93 -5.70 -16.89
C TRP A 344 15.87 -5.44 -18.40
N GLU A 345 16.48 -6.32 -19.21
CA GLU A 345 16.58 -6.16 -20.66
C GLU A 345 15.21 -6.27 -21.33
N HIS A 346 14.44 -7.33 -21.04
CA HIS A 346 13.12 -7.49 -21.65
C HIS A 346 12.10 -6.49 -21.09
N THR A 347 12.19 -6.14 -19.80
CA THR A 347 11.32 -5.09 -19.24
C THR A 347 11.55 -3.76 -19.95
N LYS A 348 12.83 -3.38 -20.16
CA LYS A 348 13.17 -2.16 -20.90
C LYS A 348 12.72 -2.23 -22.36
N LEU A 349 12.94 -3.36 -23.04
CA LEU A 349 12.49 -3.58 -24.41
C LEU A 349 10.98 -3.37 -24.52
N PHE A 350 10.19 -4.00 -23.64
CA PHE A 350 8.74 -3.88 -23.62
C PHE A 350 8.28 -2.44 -23.33
N THR A 351 8.86 -1.79 -22.31
CA THR A 351 8.56 -0.39 -21.97
C THR A 351 8.84 0.55 -23.15
N SER A 352 9.91 0.30 -23.91
CA SER A 352 10.29 1.13 -25.07
C SER A 352 9.27 1.11 -26.21
N LEU A 353 8.37 0.13 -26.26
CA LEU A 353 7.29 0.08 -27.24
C LEU A 353 6.23 1.16 -27.01
N GLY A 354 6.11 1.69 -25.79
CA GLY A 354 5.18 2.78 -25.47
C GLY A 354 3.70 2.42 -25.62
N ILE A 355 3.36 1.13 -25.61
CA ILE A 355 2.00 0.63 -25.86
C ILE A 355 1.09 0.68 -24.62
N CYS A 356 1.66 0.58 -23.42
CA CYS A 356 0.93 0.63 -22.15
C CYS A 356 1.83 1.17 -21.03
N GLN A 357 1.24 1.41 -19.86
CA GLN A 357 1.99 1.60 -18.62
C GLN A 357 2.66 0.29 -18.22
N VAL A 358 3.93 0.34 -17.84
CA VAL A 358 4.71 -0.79 -17.31
C VAL A 358 5.06 -0.47 -15.87
N VAL A 359 4.47 -1.22 -14.93
CA VAL A 359 4.63 -1.00 -13.50
C VAL A 359 5.72 -1.92 -12.95
N GLY A 360 6.73 -1.32 -12.34
CA GLY A 360 7.75 -2.04 -11.59
C GLY A 360 7.34 -2.22 -10.14
N ASP A 361 7.27 -3.46 -9.67
CA ASP A 361 7.13 -3.82 -8.26
C ASP A 361 8.34 -4.63 -7.79
N ASP A 362 8.39 -5.96 -7.99
CA ASP A 362 9.53 -6.79 -7.57
C ASP A 362 10.83 -6.45 -8.34
N LEU A 363 10.73 -5.89 -9.55
CA LEU A 363 11.87 -5.32 -10.26
C LEU A 363 12.52 -4.17 -9.46
N LEU A 364 11.71 -3.36 -8.79
CA LEU A 364 12.16 -2.18 -8.06
C LEU A 364 12.39 -2.48 -6.56
N MET A 365 11.67 -3.46 -6.02
CA MET A 365 11.69 -3.88 -4.61
C MET A 365 11.45 -2.72 -3.62
N SER A 366 10.84 -1.62 -4.08
CA SER A 366 10.81 -0.33 -3.35
C SER A 366 12.20 0.14 -2.86
N ASN A 367 13.27 -0.26 -3.55
CA ASN A 367 14.65 0.06 -3.21
C ASN A 367 15.11 1.32 -3.97
N PRO A 368 15.60 2.37 -3.27
CA PRO A 368 15.97 3.64 -3.89
C PRO A 368 16.96 3.49 -5.07
N LYS A 369 17.99 2.65 -4.92
CA LYS A 369 19.03 2.44 -5.94
C LYS A 369 18.47 1.75 -7.19
N ARG A 370 17.56 0.80 -7.01
CA ARG A 370 16.90 0.12 -8.15
C ARG A 370 15.93 1.06 -8.85
N ILE A 371 15.20 1.88 -8.11
CA ILE A 371 14.32 2.91 -8.69
C ILE A 371 15.13 3.94 -9.48
N GLU A 372 16.21 4.47 -8.92
CA GLU A 372 17.12 5.41 -9.61
C GLU A 372 17.67 4.81 -10.90
N ARG A 373 18.13 3.56 -10.85
CA ARG A 373 18.58 2.83 -12.03
C ARG A 373 17.48 2.69 -13.08
N ALA A 374 16.28 2.29 -12.67
CA ALA A 374 15.15 2.11 -13.59
C ALA A 374 14.73 3.43 -14.24
N ILE A 375 14.78 4.55 -13.50
CA ILE A 375 14.56 5.90 -14.04
C ILE A 375 15.62 6.22 -15.09
N HIS A 376 16.90 6.06 -14.75
CA HIS A 376 18.02 6.37 -15.65
C HIS A 376 18.01 5.50 -16.92
N GLU A 377 17.69 4.21 -16.79
CA GLU A 377 17.68 3.26 -17.90
C GLU A 377 16.35 3.23 -18.66
N SER A 378 15.31 3.93 -18.17
CA SER A 378 13.93 3.87 -18.67
C SER A 378 13.39 2.44 -18.74
N THR A 379 13.66 1.66 -17.68
CA THR A 379 13.33 0.22 -17.64
C THR A 379 11.83 -0.01 -17.51
N CYS A 380 11.14 0.76 -16.68
CA CYS A 380 9.69 0.83 -16.57
C CYS A 380 9.26 2.30 -16.46
N ASN A 381 7.94 2.59 -16.47
CA ASN A 381 7.43 3.97 -16.47
C ASN A 381 6.42 4.26 -15.34
N ALA A 382 6.28 3.31 -14.41
CA ALA A 382 5.49 3.44 -13.19
C ALA A 382 6.07 2.58 -12.07
N LEU A 383 5.81 3.00 -10.83
CA LEU A 383 6.23 2.35 -9.59
C LEU A 383 5.00 1.87 -8.83
N LEU A 384 4.98 0.62 -8.39
CA LEU A 384 4.05 0.19 -7.37
C LEU A 384 4.61 0.55 -5.98
N LEU A 385 3.94 1.44 -5.27
CA LEU A 385 4.39 1.91 -3.96
C LEU A 385 3.83 1.04 -2.83
N LYS A 386 4.66 0.18 -2.24
CA LYS A 386 4.33 -0.63 -1.06
C LYS A 386 5.08 -0.12 0.17
N LEU A 387 4.39 0.61 1.05
CA LEU A 387 5.01 1.27 2.23
C LEU A 387 5.85 0.32 3.12
N LEU A 388 5.42 -0.93 3.27
CA LEU A 388 6.16 -1.93 4.08
C LEU A 388 7.54 -2.26 3.51
N ARG A 389 7.73 -2.11 2.20
CA ARG A 389 8.97 -2.47 1.48
C ARG A 389 9.98 -1.33 1.43
N ILE A 390 9.62 -0.12 1.85
CA ILE A 390 10.46 1.08 1.70
C ILE A 390 11.61 1.10 2.71
N GLU A 391 12.83 1.33 2.22
CA GLU A 391 14.04 1.48 3.04
C GLU A 391 14.16 2.88 3.69
N GLU A 392 13.50 3.90 3.14
CA GLU A 392 13.64 5.32 3.53
C GLU A 392 12.39 5.94 4.21
N GLU A 393 12.46 7.22 4.57
CA GLU A 393 11.38 7.99 5.21
C GLU A 393 10.15 8.14 4.30
N LEU A 394 8.96 8.29 4.93
CA LEU A 394 7.72 8.68 4.24
C LEU A 394 7.82 10.02 3.49
N GLY A 395 8.85 10.85 3.78
CA GLY A 395 9.12 12.13 3.10
C GLY A 395 10.04 12.04 1.86
N ALA A 396 10.64 10.88 1.58
CA ALA A 396 11.52 10.69 0.42
C ALA A 396 10.75 10.54 -0.91
N GLU A 397 9.41 10.59 -0.89
CA GLU A 397 8.56 10.59 -2.09
C GLU A 397 8.91 11.69 -3.09
N ALA A 398 9.53 12.79 -2.64
CA ALA A 398 10.01 13.88 -3.48
C ALA A 398 11.14 13.47 -4.45
N THR A 399 11.84 12.36 -4.20
CA THR A 399 12.92 11.86 -5.07
C THR A 399 12.41 10.97 -6.20
N TYR A 400 11.22 10.38 -6.05
CA TYR A 400 10.66 9.41 -6.99
C TYR A 400 9.72 10.02 -8.04
N SER A 401 9.50 11.34 -8.00
CA SER A 401 8.78 12.09 -9.02
C SER A 401 9.77 12.80 -9.95
N GLY A 402 10.50 12.04 -10.76
CA GLY A 402 11.07 12.60 -12.00
C GLY A 402 9.93 12.95 -12.96
N GLU A 403 10.06 14.01 -13.75
CA GLU A 403 9.03 14.55 -14.67
C GLU A 403 8.46 13.52 -15.69
N ASN A 404 9.01 12.30 -15.75
CA ASN A 404 8.63 11.22 -16.66
C ASN A 404 8.04 9.96 -16.01
N TRP A 405 7.89 9.90 -14.68
CA TRP A 405 7.32 8.73 -13.99
C TRP A 405 5.95 9.06 -13.40
N ARG A 406 4.92 8.31 -13.79
CA ARG A 406 3.59 8.43 -13.17
C ARG A 406 3.59 7.62 -11.87
N GLN A 407 3.53 8.31 -10.74
CA GLN A 407 2.98 7.73 -9.51
C GLN A 407 1.46 7.61 -9.74
N GLN A 408 0.95 6.40 -9.93
CA GLN A 408 -0.50 6.14 -9.94
C GLN A 408 -0.98 5.74 -8.56
#